data_AF-A0A3S0C5N4-F1
#
_entry.id   AF-A0A3S0C5N4-F1
#
_cell.length_a   1.000
_cell.length_b   1.000
_cell.length_c   1.000
_cell.angle_alpha   90.00
_cell.angle_beta   90.00
_cell.angle_gamma   90.00
#
_symmetry.space_group_name_H-M   'P 1'
#
loop_
_entity.id
_entity.type
_entity.pdbx_description
1 polymer ?
#
loop_
_entity_poly.entity_id
_entity_poly.type
_entity_poly.pdbx_seq_one_letter_code
_entity_poly.pdbx_strand_id
1 'polypeptide(L)'
;MRRPERLAALALLLAALHGPAAARPMPCTLVFGQARNLPEAGGPDWQALNEDFAAAVAAALDGSGRRIVTMSLPNDRIDARATGLALLQRADESGCNTLIEATVFADVEQILVLRLRVYPLLPQLGGDGGIVGLRIGAPLFVSQRELALATLPRLRPELLATQMAGEYLQHDRR
;
A
#
# COMPACT_ATOMS: atom_id res chain seq x y z
N MET A 1 -58.82 -12.88 39.69
CA MET A 1 -57.60 -13.70 39.49
C MET A 1 -56.92 -13.22 38.21
N ARG A 2 -55.60 -12.97 38.28
CA ARG A 2 -54.83 -12.11 37.36
C ARG A 2 -54.21 -12.90 36.20
N ARG A 3 -54.16 -12.24 35.04
CA ARG A 3 -53.64 -12.63 33.72
C ARG A 3 -52.19 -13.17 33.73
N PRO A 4 -51.88 -14.30 33.06
CA PRO A 4 -50.51 -14.72 32.79
C PRO A 4 -50.22 -14.79 31.28
N GLU A 5 -50.29 -13.68 30.54
CA GLU A 5 -50.02 -13.71 29.07
C GLU A 5 -49.10 -12.60 28.55
N ARG A 6 -48.54 -11.77 29.44
CA ARG A 6 -47.73 -10.61 29.03
C ARG A 6 -46.22 -10.80 29.06
N LEU A 7 -45.72 -11.99 29.43
CA LEU A 7 -44.28 -12.21 29.62
C LEU A 7 -43.56 -12.83 28.41
N ALA A 8 -44.29 -13.42 27.45
CA ALA A 8 -43.64 -14.07 26.30
C ALA A 8 -43.21 -13.08 25.18
N ALA A 9 -43.84 -11.90 25.11
CA ALA A 9 -43.58 -10.95 24.03
C ALA A 9 -42.29 -10.12 24.20
N LEU A 10 -41.72 -10.06 25.41
CA LEU A 10 -40.53 -9.23 25.68
C LEU A 10 -39.21 -9.92 25.30
N ALA A 11 -39.18 -11.26 25.24
CA ALA A 11 -37.94 -12.00 24.95
C ALA A 11 -37.58 -12.03 23.45
N LEU A 12 -38.56 -11.90 22.55
CA LEU A 12 -38.33 -11.89 21.09
C LEU A 12 -37.91 -10.53 20.53
N LEU A 13 -38.09 -9.44 21.27
CA LEU A 13 -37.67 -8.09 20.87
C LEU A 13 -36.20 -7.77 21.20
N LEU A 14 -35.55 -8.55 22.08
CA LEU A 14 -34.13 -8.37 22.45
C LEU A 14 -33.16 -9.16 21.57
N ALA A 15 -33.64 -10.09 20.74
CA ALA A 15 -32.80 -10.89 19.84
C ALA A 15 -32.48 -10.18 18.51
N ALA A 16 -33.18 -9.09 18.16
CA ALA A 16 -33.00 -8.38 16.88
C ALA A 16 -31.85 -7.34 16.89
N LEU A 17 -31.20 -7.10 18.04
CA LEU A 17 -30.12 -6.11 18.17
C LEU A 17 -28.71 -6.70 17.98
N HIS A 18 -28.59 -8.02 17.77
CA HIS A 18 -27.33 -8.71 17.52
C HIS A 18 -27.23 -9.17 16.06
N GLY A 19 -27.57 -8.30 15.11
CA GLY A 19 -27.15 -8.49 13.73
C GLY A 19 -25.62 -8.58 13.69
N PRO A 20 -25.01 -9.47 12.88
CA PRO A 20 -23.56 -9.51 12.76
C PRO A 20 -23.10 -8.11 12.37
N ALA A 21 -22.27 -7.49 13.22
CA ALA A 21 -21.60 -6.25 12.87
C ALA A 21 -20.88 -6.54 11.56
N ALA A 22 -21.39 -6.00 10.45
CA ALA A 22 -20.74 -6.12 9.16
C ALA A 22 -19.33 -5.59 9.36
N ALA A 23 -18.35 -6.50 9.36
CA ALA A 23 -16.96 -6.15 9.55
C ALA A 23 -16.65 -5.09 8.50
N ARG A 24 -16.36 -3.86 8.94
CA ARG A 24 -15.94 -2.82 8.01
C ARG A 24 -14.75 -3.40 7.25
N PRO A 25 -14.79 -3.46 5.90
CA PRO A 25 -13.67 -4.00 5.16
C PRO A 25 -12.45 -3.19 5.57
N MET A 26 -11.44 -3.89 6.11
CA MET A 26 -10.19 -3.26 6.48
C MET A 26 -9.61 -2.61 5.22
N PRO A 27 -9.23 -1.32 5.26
CA PRO A 27 -8.66 -0.66 4.10
C PRO A 27 -7.43 -1.44 3.63
N CYS A 28 -7.48 -1.97 2.41
CA CYS A 28 -6.35 -2.68 1.82
C CYS A 28 -5.40 -1.70 1.14
N THR A 29 -4.11 -1.89 1.39
CA THR A 29 -3.02 -1.18 0.72
C THR A 29 -2.20 -2.14 -0.15
N LEU A 30 -2.02 -1.80 -1.43
CA LEU A 30 -1.05 -2.44 -2.30
C LEU A 30 0.30 -1.72 -2.17
N VAL A 31 1.34 -2.42 -1.72
CA VAL A 31 2.72 -1.91 -1.66
C VAL A 31 3.49 -2.52 -2.82
N PHE A 32 4.18 -1.70 -3.60
CA PHE A 32 5.04 -2.18 -4.67
C PHE A 32 6.42 -1.53 -4.66
N GLY A 33 7.40 -2.30 -5.11
CA GLY A 33 8.75 -1.85 -5.43
C GLY A 33 9.04 -2.05 -6.91
N GLN A 34 9.77 -1.12 -7.51
CA GLN A 34 10.28 -1.23 -8.87
C GLN A 34 11.61 -0.52 -8.95
N ALA A 35 12.67 -1.26 -9.30
CA ALA A 35 13.95 -0.63 -9.54
C ALA A 35 13.89 0.26 -10.80
N ARG A 36 14.40 1.49 -10.66
CA ARG A 36 14.47 2.48 -11.74
C ARG A 36 15.80 2.47 -12.48
N ASN A 37 16.84 1.90 -11.86
CA ASN A 37 18.13 1.69 -12.51
C ASN A 37 18.13 0.30 -13.15
N LEU A 38 18.63 0.24 -14.40
CA LEU A 38 18.81 -1.03 -15.09
C LEU A 38 19.98 -1.81 -14.48
N PRO A 39 20.00 -3.14 -14.59
CA PRO A 39 21.15 -3.95 -14.19
C PRO A 39 22.40 -3.57 -14.99
N GLU A 40 23.52 -3.35 -14.29
CA GLU A 40 24.82 -3.05 -14.88
C GLU A 40 25.90 -3.97 -14.30
N ALA A 41 26.90 -4.34 -15.11
CA ALA A 41 27.97 -5.23 -14.67
C ALA A 41 28.82 -4.58 -13.56
N GLY A 42 28.94 -5.25 -12.41
CA GLY A 42 29.63 -4.70 -11.24
C GLY A 42 28.84 -3.63 -10.48
N GLY A 43 27.63 -3.31 -10.92
CA GLY A 43 26.69 -2.46 -10.19
C GLY A 43 25.98 -3.21 -9.07
N PRO A 44 25.26 -2.48 -8.20
CA PRO A 44 24.45 -3.10 -7.16
C PRO A 44 23.23 -3.83 -7.76
N ASP A 45 22.72 -4.81 -7.02
CA ASP A 45 21.45 -5.45 -7.35
C ASP A 45 20.29 -4.53 -6.97
N TRP A 46 19.90 -3.67 -7.92
CA TRP A 46 18.82 -2.72 -7.71
C TRP A 46 17.47 -3.40 -7.50
N GLN A 47 17.24 -4.58 -8.10
CA GLN A 47 15.98 -5.30 -7.93
C GLN A 47 15.86 -5.78 -6.49
N ALA A 48 16.87 -6.50 -6.00
CA ALA A 48 16.89 -7.00 -4.63
C ALA A 48 16.74 -5.85 -3.61
N LEU A 49 17.46 -4.74 -3.80
CA LEU A 49 17.34 -3.56 -2.93
C LEU A 49 15.91 -3.00 -2.87
N ASN A 50 15.18 -2.98 -3.99
CA ASN A 50 13.80 -2.51 -4.02
C ASN A 50 12.84 -3.51 -3.40
N GLU A 51 13.05 -4.81 -3.62
CA GLU A 51 12.26 -5.87 -3.00
C GLU A 51 12.39 -5.85 -1.49
N ASP A 52 13.62 -5.77 -0.97
CA ASP A 52 13.90 -5.69 0.47
C ASP A 52 13.30 -4.43 1.09
N PHE A 53 13.48 -3.28 0.45
CA PHE A 53 12.92 -2.02 0.92
C PHE A 53 11.38 -2.04 0.94
N ALA A 54 10.74 -2.50 -0.13
CA ALA A 54 9.28 -2.60 -0.22
C ALA A 54 8.71 -3.63 0.77
N ALA A 55 9.39 -4.76 0.97
CA ALA A 55 9.01 -5.77 1.95
C ALA A 55 9.09 -5.21 3.39
N ALA A 56 10.14 -4.45 3.71
CA ALA A 56 10.27 -3.82 5.02
C ALA A 56 9.19 -2.75 5.26
N VAL A 57 8.83 -1.95 4.25
CA VAL A 57 7.70 -1.02 4.32
C VAL A 57 6.39 -1.79 4.56
N ALA A 58 6.15 -2.85 3.81
CA ALA A 58 4.95 -3.67 3.94
C ALA A 58 4.83 -4.29 5.33
N ALA A 59 5.91 -4.85 5.87
CA ALA A 59 5.95 -5.44 7.20
C ALA A 59 5.66 -4.41 8.31
N ALA A 60 6.23 -3.19 8.20
CA ALA A 60 5.98 -2.12 9.16
C ALA A 60 4.51 -1.67 9.17
N LEU A 61 3.87 -1.62 7.98
CA LEU A 61 2.46 -1.25 7.86
C LEU A 61 1.53 -2.38 8.33
N ASP A 62 1.82 -3.63 8.01
CA ASP A 62 1.07 -4.81 8.45
C ASP A 62 1.06 -4.92 9.98
N GLY A 63 2.23 -4.72 10.61
CA GLY A 63 2.36 -4.67 12.07
C GLY A 63 1.54 -3.57 12.76
N SER A 64 1.03 -2.59 12.01
CA SER A 64 0.10 -1.56 12.51
C SER A 64 -1.39 -1.92 12.37
N GLY A 65 -1.70 -3.15 11.94
CA GLY A 65 -3.06 -3.65 11.76
C GLY A 65 -3.70 -3.28 10.42
N ARG A 66 -2.91 -2.97 9.38
CA ARG A 66 -3.41 -2.75 8.01
C ARG A 66 -3.43 -4.05 7.23
N ARG A 67 -4.38 -4.19 6.30
CA ARG A 67 -4.32 -5.26 5.30
C ARG A 67 -3.36 -4.85 4.19
N ILE A 68 -2.25 -5.56 4.06
CA ILE A 68 -1.22 -5.28 3.05
C ILE A 68 -1.20 -6.37 1.98
N VAL A 69 -1.12 -5.95 0.72
CA VAL A 69 -0.79 -6.81 -0.41
C VAL A 69 0.50 -6.28 -1.01
N THR A 70 1.45 -7.17 -1.31
CA THR A 70 2.72 -6.78 -1.96
C THR A 70 2.71 -7.17 -3.44
N MET A 71 3.45 -6.42 -4.24
CA MET A 71 3.74 -6.75 -5.62
C MET A 71 5.15 -6.26 -5.98
N SER A 72 6.02 -7.17 -6.42
CA SER A 72 7.31 -6.81 -7.00
C SER A 72 7.16 -6.69 -8.51
N LEU A 73 7.70 -5.62 -9.08
CA LEU A 73 7.73 -5.43 -10.52
C LEU A 73 9.15 -5.68 -11.03
N PRO A 74 9.30 -6.36 -12.17
CA PRO A 74 10.61 -6.59 -12.76
C PRO A 74 11.23 -5.27 -13.27
N ASN A 75 12.55 -5.22 -13.27
CA ASN A 75 13.35 -4.07 -13.71
C ASN A 75 14.04 -4.26 -15.05
N ASP A 76 13.78 -5.38 -15.74
CA ASP A 76 14.37 -5.71 -17.03
C ASP A 76 13.88 -4.78 -18.14
N ARG A 77 12.66 -4.22 -18.01
CA ARG A 77 12.09 -3.17 -18.89
C ARG A 77 11.21 -2.20 -18.11
N ILE A 78 11.50 -0.91 -18.21
CA ILE A 78 10.68 0.15 -17.59
C ILE A 78 9.57 0.56 -18.57
N ASP A 79 8.41 -0.11 -18.50
CA ASP A 79 7.18 0.31 -19.18
C ASP A 79 6.17 0.80 -18.14
N ALA A 80 6.06 2.13 -18.02
CA ALA A 80 5.17 2.77 -17.06
C ALA A 80 3.68 2.46 -17.30
N ARG A 81 3.27 2.26 -18.57
CA ARG A 81 1.87 1.98 -18.91
C ARG A 81 1.51 0.56 -18.51
N ALA A 82 2.31 -0.42 -18.93
CA ALA A 82 2.09 -1.82 -18.58
C ALA A 82 2.15 -2.03 -17.06
N THR A 83 3.12 -1.37 -16.41
CA THR A 83 3.25 -1.34 -14.95
C THR A 83 1.99 -0.79 -14.27
N GLY A 84 1.52 0.38 -14.71
CA GLY A 84 0.32 1.00 -14.15
C GLY A 84 -0.92 0.11 -14.28
N LEU A 85 -1.11 -0.53 -15.44
CA LEU A 85 -2.22 -1.47 -15.66
C LEU A 85 -2.13 -2.68 -14.73
N ALA A 86 -0.95 -3.29 -14.60
CA ALA A 86 -0.76 -4.46 -13.73
C ALA A 86 -1.00 -4.12 -12.25
N LEU A 87 -0.56 -2.95 -11.79
CA LEU A 87 -0.82 -2.46 -10.43
C LEU A 87 -2.32 -2.24 -10.18
N LEU A 88 -3.02 -1.61 -11.12
CA LEU A 88 -4.46 -1.34 -10.98
C LEU A 88 -5.27 -2.64 -10.99
N GLN A 89 -4.94 -3.58 -11.87
CA GLN A 89 -5.57 -4.89 -11.89
C GLN A 89 -5.36 -5.63 -10.57
N ARG A 90 -4.11 -5.69 -10.08
CA ARG A 90 -3.78 -6.37 -8.82
C ARG A 90 -4.50 -5.74 -7.62
N ALA A 91 -4.60 -4.42 -7.61
CA ALA A 91 -5.31 -3.70 -6.56
C ALA A 91 -6.82 -3.97 -6.58
N ASP A 92 -7.44 -4.01 -7.77
CA ASP A 92 -8.86 -4.30 -7.95
C ASP A 92 -9.19 -5.72 -7.48
N GLU A 93 -8.44 -6.73 -7.95
CA GLU A 93 -8.56 -8.13 -7.53
C GLU A 93 -8.44 -8.31 -6.00
N SER A 94 -7.66 -7.45 -5.35
CA SER A 94 -7.36 -7.53 -3.93
C SER A 94 -8.27 -6.64 -3.05
N GLY A 95 -9.10 -5.81 -3.68
CA GLY A 95 -9.96 -4.83 -3.02
C GLY A 95 -9.19 -3.68 -2.34
N CYS A 96 -8.04 -3.30 -2.89
CA CYS A 96 -7.18 -2.26 -2.32
C CYS A 96 -7.56 -0.87 -2.82
N ASN A 97 -7.61 0.08 -1.89
CA ASN A 97 -7.99 1.47 -2.14
C ASN A 97 -6.82 2.43 -1.97
N THR A 98 -5.65 1.91 -1.59
CA THR A 98 -4.41 2.67 -1.40
C THR A 98 -3.28 1.96 -2.12
N LEU A 99 -2.42 2.72 -2.78
CA LEU A 99 -1.22 2.24 -3.45
C LEU A 99 0.00 2.93 -2.84
N ILE A 100 1.03 2.16 -2.52
CA ILE A 100 2.31 2.67 -2.01
C ILE A 100 3.43 2.27 -2.96
N GLU A 101 4.10 3.27 -3.53
CA GLU A 101 5.39 3.12 -4.22
C GLU A 101 6.51 3.21 -3.19
N ALA A 102 7.29 2.15 -3.02
CA ALA A 102 8.49 2.10 -2.19
C ALA A 102 9.70 1.79 -3.07
N THR A 103 10.53 2.79 -3.35
CA THR A 103 11.61 2.67 -4.35
C THR A 103 12.97 3.12 -3.84
N VAL A 104 14.02 2.42 -4.29
CA VAL A 104 15.44 2.75 -4.06
C VAL A 104 16.12 2.87 -5.43
N PHE A 105 16.77 4.00 -5.71
CA PHE A 105 17.45 4.21 -6.98
C PHE A 105 18.60 5.20 -6.86
N ALA A 106 19.61 5.11 -7.72
CA ALA A 106 20.55 6.19 -7.98
C ALA A 106 19.99 7.13 -9.05
N ASP A 107 20.03 8.43 -8.83
CA ASP A 107 19.68 9.41 -9.85
C ASP A 107 20.86 9.73 -10.80
N VAL A 108 20.65 10.68 -11.71
CA VAL A 108 21.66 11.09 -12.70
C VAL A 108 22.87 11.79 -12.08
N GLU A 109 22.75 12.31 -10.86
CA GLU A 109 23.81 12.97 -10.11
C GLU A 109 24.53 12.01 -9.15
N GLN A 110 24.25 10.70 -9.25
CA GLN A 110 24.80 9.67 -8.36
C GLN A 110 24.38 9.87 -6.90
N ILE A 111 23.17 10.41 -6.67
CA ILE A 111 22.53 10.46 -5.37
C ILE A 111 21.69 9.20 -5.20
N LEU A 112 21.90 8.50 -4.09
CA LEU A 112 21.04 7.38 -3.68
C LEU A 112 19.76 7.93 -3.07
N VAL A 113 18.65 7.63 -3.71
CA VAL A 113 17.31 8.06 -3.32
C VAL A 113 16.53 6.86 -2.80
N LEU A 114 16.01 6.98 -1.58
CA LEU A 114 14.97 6.10 -1.05
C LEU A 114 13.68 6.90 -0.95
N ARG A 115 12.60 6.38 -1.53
CA ARG A 115 11.35 7.13 -1.67
C ARG A 115 10.15 6.27 -1.35
N LEU A 116 9.24 6.84 -0.57
CA LEU A 116 7.94 6.29 -0.27
C LEU A 116 6.88 7.30 -0.74
N ARG A 117 5.96 6.87 -1.60
CA ARG A 117 4.81 7.68 -2.03
C ARG A 117 3.53 6.90 -1.84
N VAL A 118 2.52 7.58 -1.32
CA VAL A 118 1.19 7.01 -1.07
C VAL A 118 0.19 7.68 -1.99
N TYR A 119 -0.60 6.87 -2.68
CA TYR A 119 -1.61 7.31 -3.63
C TYR A 119 -2.97 6.73 -3.24
N PRO A 120 -4.07 7.49 -3.39
CA PRO A 120 -5.40 6.94 -3.32
C PRO A 120 -5.69 6.22 -4.65
N LEU A 121 -6.33 5.06 -4.57
CA LEU A 121 -6.93 4.41 -5.72
C LEU A 121 -8.41 4.82 -5.78
N LEU A 122 -8.77 5.47 -6.88
CA LEU A 122 -10.08 6.07 -7.07
C LEU A 122 -10.86 5.30 -8.14
N PRO A 123 -12.19 5.21 -8.05
CA PRO A 123 -13.00 4.69 -9.14
C PRO A 123 -12.76 5.49 -10.43
N GLN A 124 -12.59 4.78 -11.53
CA GLN A 124 -12.64 5.33 -12.87
C GLN A 124 -14.07 5.20 -13.38
N LEU A 125 -14.64 6.32 -13.82
CA LEU A 125 -16.00 6.36 -14.37
C LEU A 125 -15.98 6.26 -15.89
N GLY A 126 -16.88 5.44 -16.44
CA GLY A 126 -17.18 5.34 -17.86
C GLY A 126 -18.05 6.50 -18.36
N GLY A 127 -18.31 6.53 -19.66
CA GLY A 127 -19.12 7.59 -20.29
C GLY A 127 -20.59 7.62 -19.84
N ASP A 128 -21.08 6.51 -19.26
CA ASP A 128 -22.41 6.35 -18.67
C ASP A 128 -22.44 6.66 -17.16
N GLY A 129 -21.29 7.01 -16.56
CA GLY A 129 -21.15 7.23 -15.12
C GLY A 129 -20.98 5.95 -14.30
N GLY A 130 -20.93 4.77 -14.93
CA GLY A 130 -20.62 3.50 -14.26
C GLY A 130 -19.15 3.40 -13.88
N ILE A 131 -18.82 2.61 -12.85
CA ILE A 131 -17.41 2.33 -12.50
C ILE A 131 -16.85 1.29 -13.48
N VAL A 132 -15.78 1.64 -14.19
CA VAL A 132 -15.12 0.80 -15.20
C VAL A 132 -13.74 0.30 -14.77
N GLY A 133 -13.28 0.69 -13.59
CA GLY A 133 -12.00 0.25 -13.02
C GLY A 133 -11.48 1.21 -11.95
N LEU A 134 -10.18 1.15 -11.73
CA LEU A 134 -9.46 2.04 -10.82
C LEU A 134 -8.54 2.99 -11.59
N ARG A 135 -8.24 4.13 -10.98
CA ARG A 135 -7.17 5.04 -11.39
C ARG A 135 -6.35 5.48 -10.19
N ILE A 136 -5.07 5.78 -10.42
CA ILE A 136 -4.18 6.37 -9.42
C ILE A 136 -4.51 7.87 -9.28
N GLY A 137 -4.78 8.33 -8.06
CA GLY A 137 -5.00 9.73 -7.75
C GLY A 137 -3.71 10.53 -7.52
N ALA A 138 -3.83 11.77 -7.05
CA ALA A 138 -2.66 12.56 -6.63
C ALA A 138 -2.05 11.99 -5.34
N PRO A 139 -0.72 12.10 -5.11
CA PRO A 139 -0.10 11.61 -3.89
C PRO A 139 -0.72 12.22 -2.63
N LEU A 140 -1.04 11.38 -1.65
CA LEU A 140 -1.47 11.78 -0.29
C LEU A 140 -0.27 12.07 0.61
N PHE A 141 0.84 11.36 0.38
CA PHE A 141 2.04 11.45 1.20
C PHE A 141 3.28 11.13 0.37
N VAL A 142 4.37 11.82 0.67
CA VAL A 142 5.69 11.59 0.09
C VAL A 142 6.73 11.72 1.20
N SER A 143 7.59 10.70 1.34
CA SER A 143 8.82 10.77 2.14
C SER A 143 9.99 10.38 1.23
N GLN A 144 11.07 11.15 1.29
CA GLN A 144 12.27 10.92 0.48
C GLN A 144 13.52 11.09 1.35
N ARG A 145 14.52 10.24 1.12
CA ARG A 145 15.87 10.35 1.68
C ARG A 145 16.85 10.38 0.52
N GLU A 146 17.78 11.31 0.60
CA GLU A 146 18.87 11.47 -0.35
C GLU A 146 20.18 11.26 0.41
N LEU A 147 21.00 10.35 -0.10
CA LEU A 147 22.27 9.96 0.47
C LEU A 147 23.31 9.93 -0.64
N ALA A 148 24.58 10.11 -0.30
CA ALA A 148 25.64 9.84 -1.26
C ALA A 148 25.62 8.36 -1.67
N LEU A 149 25.72 8.03 -2.96
CA LEU A 149 25.71 6.64 -3.44
C LEU A 149 26.80 5.76 -2.81
N ALA A 150 27.94 6.35 -2.43
CA ALA A 150 29.00 5.68 -1.69
C ALA A 150 28.55 5.10 -0.32
N THR A 151 27.37 5.50 0.17
CA THR A 151 26.74 4.97 1.40
C THR A 151 26.12 3.60 1.19
N LEU A 152 25.81 3.21 -0.06
CA LEU A 152 25.07 2.00 -0.39
C LEU A 152 25.59 0.72 0.31
N PRO A 153 26.91 0.45 0.38
CA PRO A 153 27.42 -0.76 1.06
C PRO A 153 27.15 -0.80 2.58
N ARG A 154 26.86 0.36 3.18
CA ARG A 154 26.56 0.52 4.61
C ARG A 154 25.09 0.80 4.87
N LEU A 155 24.28 0.88 3.82
CA LEU A 155 22.85 1.16 3.93
C LEU A 155 22.18 0.06 4.79
N ARG A 156 21.18 0.49 5.55
CA ARG A 156 20.24 -0.38 6.26
C ARG A 156 18.84 -0.04 5.75
N PRO A 157 18.46 -0.54 4.56
CA PRO A 157 17.22 -0.13 3.90
C PRO A 157 15.99 -0.43 4.76
N GLU A 158 16.02 -1.47 5.58
CA GLU A 158 14.91 -1.89 6.45
C GLU A 158 14.64 -0.87 7.57
N LEU A 159 15.70 -0.26 8.13
CA LEU A 159 15.56 0.77 9.16
C LEU A 159 14.93 2.04 8.58
N LEU A 160 15.38 2.47 7.40
CA LEU A 160 14.81 3.61 6.70
C LEU A 160 13.37 3.33 6.26
N ALA A 161 13.08 2.12 5.74
CA ALA A 161 11.74 1.68 5.39
C ALA A 161 10.78 1.76 6.59
N THR A 162 11.20 1.21 7.75
CA THR A 162 10.41 1.23 8.99
C THR A 162 10.15 2.67 9.45
N GLN A 163 11.19 3.52 9.43
CA GLN A 163 11.04 4.93 9.79
C GLN A 163 10.05 5.64 8.86
N MET A 164 10.21 5.50 7.54
CA MET A 164 9.38 6.18 6.54
C MET A 164 7.93 5.68 6.57
N ALA A 165 7.71 4.38 6.79
CA ALA A 165 6.37 3.83 7.04
C ALA A 165 5.76 4.40 8.33
N GLY A 166 6.55 4.52 9.39
CA GLY A 166 6.13 5.16 10.65
C GLY A 166 5.70 6.62 10.46
N GLU A 167 6.44 7.39 9.67
CA GLU A 167 6.08 8.77 9.30
C GLU A 167 4.73 8.83 8.57
N TYR A 168 4.50 7.92 7.61
CA TYR A 168 3.20 7.81 6.95
C TYR A 168 2.09 7.46 7.95
N LEU A 169 2.29 6.47 8.83
CA LEU A 169 1.29 6.09 9.83
C LEU A 169 0.96 7.23 10.82
N GLN A 170 1.93 8.09 11.15
CA GLN A 170 1.69 9.28 11.95
C GLN A 170 0.92 10.36 11.19
N HIS A 171 1.15 10.48 9.88
CA HIS A 171 0.42 11.40 9.02
C HIS A 171 -1.03 10.97 8.81
N ASP A 172 -1.27 9.68 8.52
CA ASP A 172 -2.60 9.13 8.20
C ASP A 172 -3.59 9.15 9.37
N ARG A 173 -3.10 9.30 10.61
CA ARG A 173 -3.94 9.43 11.81
C ARG A 173 -4.46 10.85 12.08
N ARG A 174 -3.95 11.86 11.37
CA ARG A 174 -4.32 13.27 11.55
C ARG A 174 -5.51 13.62 10.66
#